data_AF-A0A950CYQ3-F1
#
_entry.id   AF-A0A950CYQ3-F1
#
_cell.length_a   1.000
_cell.length_b   1.000
_cell.length_c   1.000
_cell.angle_alpha   90.00
_cell.angle_beta   90.00
_cell.angle_gamma   90.00
#
_symmetry.space_group_name_H-M   'P 1'
#
loop_
_entity.id
_entity.type
_entity.pdbx_description
1 polymer ?
#
loop_
_entity_poly.entity_id
_entity_poly.type
_entity_poly.pdbx_seq_one_letter_code
_entity_poly.pdbx_strand_id
1 'polypeptide(L)' 'MKFFIHLVLGGSRSGKSRHAETMAAASGLPVRYLATYWTELADDEMRARIESHRRRRPSHWKTIEN' A
#
# COMPACT_ATOMS: atom_id res chain seq x y z
N MET A 1 -3.26 -12.33 -24.33
CA MET A 1 -3.65 -11.89 -22.97
C MET A 1 -3.10 -10.49 -22.76
N LYS A 2 -3.93 -9.52 -22.35
CA LYS A 2 -3.52 -8.11 -22.21
C LYS A 2 -3.39 -7.80 -20.72
N PHE A 3 -2.22 -7.30 -20.31
CA PHE A 3 -1.99 -6.83 -18.95
C PHE A 3 -2.18 -5.32 -18.89
N PHE A 4 -2.93 -4.85 -17.91
CA PHE A 4 -3.10 -3.42 -17.65
C PHE A 4 -2.25 -3.02 -16.46
N ILE A 5 -1.49 -1.94 -16.62
CA ILE A 5 -0.66 -1.36 -15.56
C ILE A 5 -1.25 0.01 -15.24
N HIS A 6 -1.54 0.25 -13.97
CA HIS A 6 -1.95 1.56 -13.47
C HIS A 6 -0.79 2.20 -12.72
N LEU A 7 -0.41 3.41 -13.11
CA LEU A 7 0.57 4.22 -12.39
C LEU A 7 -0.15 5.32 -11.63
N VAL A 8 -0.08 5.29 -10.29
CA VAL A 8 -0.68 6.29 -9.41
C VAL A 8 0.43 7.22 -8.89
N LEU A 9 0.39 8.49 -9.30
CA LEU A 9 1.37 9.51 -8.92
C LEU A 9 0.76 10.57 -7.99
N GLY A 10 1.63 11.32 -7.31
CA GLY A 10 1.24 12.44 -6.46
C GLY A 10 2.32 12.81 -5.45
N GLY A 11 2.23 14.03 -4.92
CA GLY A 11 3.16 14.56 -3.91
C GLY A 11 3.20 13.74 -2.61
N SER A 12 4.12 14.10 -1.71
CA SER A 12 4.15 13.47 -0.38
C SER A 12 2.82 13.73 0.34
N ARG A 13 2.29 12.70 1.03
CA ARG A 13 1.03 12.77 1.78
C ARG A 13 -0.22 13.13 0.96
N SER A 14 -0.18 13.02 -0.38
CA SER A 14 -1.34 13.31 -1.26
C SER A 14 -2.44 12.24 -1.29
N GLY A 15 -2.30 11.14 -0.52
CA GLY A 15 -3.26 10.05 -0.50
C GLY A 15 -3.11 9.00 -1.61
N LYS A 16 -2.04 9.04 -2.41
CA LYS A 16 -1.79 8.09 -3.52
C LYS A 16 -1.91 6.60 -3.13
N SER A 17 -1.32 6.19 -2.01
CA SER A 17 -1.42 4.80 -1.53
C SER A 17 -2.87 4.41 -1.22
N ARG A 18 -3.63 5.29 -0.56
CA ARG A 18 -5.05 5.07 -0.26
C ARG A 18 -5.89 4.93 -1.54
N HIS A 19 -5.61 5.74 -2.55
CA HIS A 19 -6.29 5.64 -3.84
C HIS A 19 -5.99 4.29 -4.53
N ALA A 20 -4.71 3.90 -4.60
CA ALA A 20 -4.30 2.62 -5.18
C ALA A 20 -4.92 1.42 -4.44
N GLU A 21 -4.95 1.47 -3.10
CA GLU A 21 -5.60 0.44 -2.27
C GLU A 21 -7.11 0.36 -2.54
N THR A 22 -7.79 1.50 -2.74
CA THR A 22 -9.22 1.52 -3.07
C THR A 22 -9.49 0.87 -4.42
N MET A 23 -8.66 1.15 -5.43
CA MET A 23 -8.74 0.49 -6.74
C MET A 23 -8.49 -1.01 -6.64
N ALA A 24 -7.47 -1.43 -5.87
CA ALA A 24 -7.15 -2.83 -5.66
C ALA A 24 -8.30 -3.58 -4.97
N ALA A 25 -8.90 -2.99 -3.93
CA ALA A 25 -10.07 -3.55 -3.26
C ALA A 25 -11.28 -3.67 -4.19
N ALA A 26 -11.54 -2.64 -5.01
CA ALA A 26 -12.66 -2.64 -5.96
C ALA A 26 -12.48 -3.66 -7.11
N SER A 27 -11.26 -4.14 -7.36
CA SER A 27 -11.02 -5.13 -8.43
C SER A 27 -11.66 -6.49 -8.17
N GLY A 28 -11.96 -6.82 -6.91
CA GLY A 28 -12.45 -8.15 -6.51
C GLY A 28 -11.44 -9.29 -6.70
N LEU A 29 -10.20 -8.99 -7.09
CA LEU A 29 -9.15 -9.97 -7.32
C LEU A 29 -8.30 -10.19 -6.05
N PRO A 30 -7.60 -11.34 -5.92
CA PRO A 30 -6.61 -11.53 -4.87
C PRO A 30 -5.52 -10.45 -4.92
N VAL A 31 -5.30 -9.76 -3.81
CA VAL A 31 -4.32 -8.66 -3.72
C VAL A 31 -3.04 -9.12 -3.06
N ARG A 32 -1.90 -8.78 -3.69
CA ARG A 32 -0.57 -8.79 -3.08
C ARG A 32 -0.09 -7.36 -2.90
N TYR A 33 0.21 -6.97 -1.68
CA TYR A 33 0.72 -5.65 -1.34
C TYR A 33 2.22 -5.73 -1.06
N LEU A 34 3.02 -4.98 -1.81
CA LEU A 34 4.47 -4.88 -1.60
C LEU A 34 4.80 -3.52 -0.99
N ALA A 35 5.22 -3.50 0.28
CA ALA A 35 5.78 -2.32 0.92
C ALA A 35 7.31 -2.33 0.76
N THR A 36 7.86 -1.33 0.08
CA THR A 36 9.30 -1.30 -0.27
C THR A 36 10.17 -0.53 0.72
N TYR A 37 9.58 0.08 1.75
CA TYR A 37 10.33 0.82 2.76
C TYR A 37 10.89 -0.14 3.82
N TRP A 38 12.15 0.02 4.21
CA TRP A 38 12.77 -0.73 5.31
C TRP A 38 12.26 -0.22 6.65
N THR A 39 11.41 -0.99 7.29
CA THR A 39 10.76 -0.60 8.54
C THR A 39 11.74 -0.39 9.70
N GLU A 40 12.88 -1.07 9.69
CA GLU A 40 13.96 -0.90 10.67
C GLU A 40 14.59 0.50 10.65
N LEU A 41 14.53 1.20 9.52
CA LEU A 41 15.06 2.55 9.35
C LEU A 41 14.03 3.65 9.67
N ALA A 42 12.82 3.27 10.09
CA ALA A 42 11.74 4.20 10.38
C ALA A 42 12.00 5.00 11.66
N ASP A 43 11.96 6.33 11.54
CA ASP A 43 11.73 7.23 12.68
C ASP A 43 10.30 7.05 13.24
N ASP A 44 10.00 7.73 14.35
CA ASP A 44 8.71 7.60 15.02
C ASP A 44 7.52 8.06 14.16
N GLU A 45 7.70 9.10 13.35
CA GLU A 45 6.66 9.58 12.43
C GLU A 45 6.36 8.51 11.37
N MET A 46 7.40 7.95 10.76
CA MET A 46 7.28 6.92 9.74
C MET A 46 6.72 5.63 10.32
N ARG A 47 7.10 5.26 11.55
CA ARG A 47 6.57 4.10 12.26
C ARG A 47 5.06 4.20 12.46
N ALA A 48 4.58 5.35 12.95
CA ALA A 48 3.14 5.60 13.10
C ALA A 48 2.40 5.52 11.75
N ARG A 49 3.04 5.98 10.67
CA ARG A 49 2.48 5.91 9.31
C ARG A 49 2.43 4.48 8.77
N ILE A 50 3.47 3.67 9.01
CA ILE A 50 3.49 2.24 8.68
C ILE A 50 2.37 1.52 9.43
N GLU A 51 2.20 1.79 10.72
CA GLU A 51 1.09 1.21 11.51
C GLU A 51 -0.29 1.60 10.95
N SER A 52 -0.47 2.88 10.59
CA SER A 52 -1.71 3.35 9.96
C SER A 52 -1.98 2.60 8.65
N HIS A 53 -0.96 2.36 7.83
CA HIS A 53 -1.08 1.57 6.61
C HIS A 53 -1.40 0.09 6.90
N ARG A 54 -0.75 -0.51 7.91
CA ARG A 54 -1.07 -1.87 8.38
C ARG A 54 -2.52 -2.00 8.81
N ARG A 55 -3.03 -1.09 9.64
CA ARG A 55 -4.41 -1.11 10.13
C ARG A 55 -5.45 -0.91 9.02
N ARG A 56 -5.14 -0.13 8.00
CA ARG A 56 -6.07 0.18 6.89
C ARG A 56 -6.26 -0.98 5.92
N ARG A 57 -5.26 -1.84 5.74
CA ARG A 57 -5.29 -2.93 4.75
C ARG A 57 -6.15 -4.10 5.26
N PRO A 58 -6.99 -4.70 4.40
CA PRO A 58 -7.73 -5.89 4.78
C PRO A 58 -6.81 -7.06 5.18
N SER A 59 -7.18 -7.80 6.22
CA SER A 59 -6.38 -8.93 6.74
C SER A 59 -6.20 -10.08 5.74
N HIS A 60 -7.08 -10.21 4.76
CA HIS A 60 -7.00 -11.24 3.71
C HIS A 60 -5.98 -10.89 2.60
N TRP A 61 -5.41 -9.68 2.59
CA TRP A 61 -4.37 -9.31 1.63
C TRP A 61 -3.04 -9.94 2.02
N LYS A 62 -2.34 -10.51 1.02
CA LYS A 62 -0.97 -10.99 1.23
C LYS A 62 -0.03 -9.80 1.17
N THR A 63 0.61 -9.51 2.29
CA THR A 63 1.52 -8.36 2.39
C THR A 63 2.97 -8.85 2.47
N ILE A 64 3.85 -8.20 1.71
CA ILE A 64 5.31 -8.42 1.71
C ILE A 64 5.95 -7.10 2.15
N GLU A 65 6.68 -7.13 3.27
CA GLU A 65 7.32 -5.97 3.90
C GLU A 65 8.70 -6.38 4.44
N ASN A 66 9.60 -5.42 4.65
CA ASN A 66 10.96 -5.63 5.20
C ASN A 66 11.26 -4.68 6.36
#